data_AF-A0A978UCS0-F1
#
_entry.id   AF-A0A978UCS0-F1
#
_cell.length_a   1.000
_cell.length_b   1.000
_cell.length_c   1.000
_cell.angle_alpha   90.00
_cell.angle_beta   90.00
_cell.angle_gamma   90.00
#
_symmetry.space_group_name_H-M   'P 1'
#
loop_
_entity.id
_entity.type
_entity.pdbx_description
1 polymer ?
#
loop_
_entity_poly.entity_id
_entity_poly.type
_entity_poly.pdbx_seq_one_letter_code
_entity_poly.pdbx_strand_id
1 'polypeptide(L)'
;MASSIDDILDHQEEDDMEEYVLDNPVPNSGSRSRFLGSSGVIKKGTRCNAMKYNVCNGVWANKGTSLLNCCKSHCRNVLGDKNNCGRCGNKCKFGERCCNGSCTNVLSNSNHCGKCDRKCKHGVGCQRELAA
;
A
#
# COMPACT_ATOMS: atom_id res chain seq x y z
N MET A 1 -22.11 41.36 -6.21
CA MET A 1 -21.69 40.92 -7.56
C MET A 1 -20.18 41.11 -7.65
N ALA A 2 -19.45 40.02 -7.90
CA ALA A 2 -17.99 39.87 -8.14
C ALA A 2 -17.04 40.37 -7.02
N SER A 3 -16.33 39.51 -6.28
CA SER A 3 -15.26 38.54 -6.65
C SER A 3 -13.89 39.15 -6.38
N SER A 4 -13.23 38.67 -5.33
CA SER A 4 -11.77 38.59 -5.26
C SER A 4 -11.48 37.36 -4.38
N ILE A 5 -11.36 36.23 -5.08
CA ILE A 5 -10.85 34.96 -4.57
C ILE A 5 -9.35 35.05 -4.76
N ASP A 6 -8.64 35.36 -3.68
CA ASP A 6 -7.21 35.17 -3.51
C ASP A 6 -7.00 35.14 -2.00
N ASP A 7 -6.96 33.94 -1.44
CA ASP A 7 -6.16 33.55 -0.27
C ASP A 7 -6.68 32.23 0.33
N ILE A 8 -5.83 31.19 0.25
CA ILE A 8 -5.73 30.07 1.21
C ILE A 8 -6.90 29.05 1.08
N LEU A 9 -6.77 27.93 0.36
CA LEU A 9 -5.83 26.84 0.59
C LEU A 9 -5.48 26.21 -0.76
N ASP A 10 -4.28 26.51 -1.26
CA ASP A 10 -3.51 25.53 -2.01
C ASP A 10 -3.36 24.35 -1.04
N HIS A 11 -4.26 23.36 -1.14
CA HIS A 11 -3.94 22.03 -0.68
C HIS A 11 -2.82 21.61 -1.62
N GLN A 12 -1.60 22.02 -1.28
CA GLN A 12 -0.46 21.19 -1.57
C GLN A 12 -0.91 19.82 -1.10
N GLU A 13 -1.28 18.97 -2.07
CA GLU A 13 -1.16 17.54 -1.97
C GLU A 13 0.33 17.28 -1.67
N GLU A 14 0.75 17.60 -0.45
CA GLU A 14 1.60 16.74 0.36
C GLU A 14 0.78 15.46 0.64
N ASP A 15 0.21 14.87 -0.42
CA ASP A 15 -0.22 13.49 -0.47
C ASP A 15 1.08 12.76 -0.20
N ASP A 16 1.21 12.25 1.01
CA ASP A 16 2.26 11.33 1.41
C ASP A 16 2.57 10.43 0.21
N MET A 17 3.66 10.73 -0.51
CA MET A 17 4.12 9.91 -1.62
C MET A 17 4.58 8.61 -0.99
N GLU A 18 3.64 7.71 -0.70
CA GLU A 18 3.91 6.44 -0.06
C GLU A 18 4.95 5.73 -0.92
N GLU A 19 6.12 5.54 -0.32
CA GLU A 19 7.29 5.02 -0.98
C GLU A 19 7.48 3.55 -0.59
N TYR A 20 7.78 2.71 -1.58
CA TYR A 20 8.19 1.34 -1.34
C TYR A 20 9.72 1.28 -1.33
N VAL A 21 10.29 1.15 -0.13
CA VAL A 21 11.72 0.93 0.05
C VAL A 21 12.00 -0.54 -0.19
N LEU A 22 12.71 -0.86 -1.26
CA LEU A 22 12.95 -2.24 -1.67
C LEU A 22 13.90 -2.96 -0.71
N ASP A 23 13.57 -4.21 -0.39
CA ASP A 23 14.33 -5.02 0.58
C ASP A 23 15.67 -5.50 0.00
N ASN A 24 15.71 -5.69 -1.32
CA ASN A 24 16.90 -6.05 -2.06
C ASN A 24 17.08 -5.08 -3.24
N PRO A 25 18.32 -4.69 -3.57
CA PRO A 25 18.59 -3.88 -4.75
C PRO A 25 18.14 -4.62 -6.01
N VAL A 26 17.43 -3.91 -6.90
CA VAL A 26 16.88 -4.47 -8.15
C VAL A 26 18.01 -5.10 -8.98
N PRO A 27 17.91 -6.37 -9.41
CA PRO A 27 19.04 -7.11 -9.97
C PRO A 27 19.52 -6.66 -11.36
N ASN A 28 19.05 -5.52 -11.92
CA ASN A 28 19.50 -5.07 -13.25
C ASN A 28 19.22 -3.59 -13.59
N SER A 29 19.41 -2.65 -12.65
CA SER A 29 19.53 -1.23 -13.04
C SER A 29 21.00 -0.89 -13.29
N GLY A 30 21.49 -1.23 -14.47
CA GLY A 30 22.76 -0.72 -14.97
C GLY A 30 22.69 0.80 -15.14
N SER A 31 23.28 1.54 -14.20
CA SER A 31 24.12 2.73 -14.40
C SER A 31 24.00 3.77 -13.28
N ARG A 32 25.02 3.76 -12.42
CA ARG A 32 25.78 4.91 -11.90
C ARG A 32 24.97 6.05 -11.24
N SER A 33 24.84 5.98 -9.92
CA SER A 33 25.15 7.16 -9.08
C SER A 33 25.70 6.74 -7.73
N ARG A 34 26.79 7.39 -7.34
CA ARG A 34 27.68 7.05 -6.21
C ARG A 34 27.14 7.66 -4.91
N PHE A 35 26.04 7.13 -4.39
CA PHE A 35 25.59 7.47 -3.04
C PHE A 35 25.41 6.19 -2.20
N LEU A 36 26.08 6.16 -1.06
CA LEU A 36 26.06 5.07 -0.09
C LEU A 36 24.65 4.99 0.53
N GLY A 37 23.73 4.25 -0.10
CA GLY A 37 22.35 4.09 0.38
C GLY A 37 21.41 3.34 -0.56
N SER A 38 21.92 2.44 -1.41
CA SER A 38 21.23 1.88 -2.58
C SER A 38 20.11 0.86 -2.31
N SER A 39 19.23 1.08 -1.32
CA SER A 39 17.91 0.44 -1.35
C SER A 39 17.14 1.07 -2.51
N GLY A 40 16.74 0.26 -3.49
CA GLY A 40 15.91 0.75 -4.59
C GLY A 40 14.60 1.30 -4.04
N VAL A 41 14.01 2.25 -4.74
CA VAL A 41 12.79 2.93 -4.32
C VAL A 41 11.77 2.87 -5.45
N ILE A 42 10.54 2.43 -5.15
CA ILE A 42 9.41 2.48 -6.07
C ILE A 42 8.31 3.33 -5.43
N LYS A 43 7.87 4.37 -6.12
CA LYS A 43 6.74 5.19 -5.64
C LYS A 43 5.42 4.44 -5.79
N LYS A 44 4.48 4.65 -4.87
CA LYS A 44 3.10 4.16 -5.05
C LYS A 44 2.52 4.74 -6.33
N GLY A 45 1.93 3.87 -7.16
CA GLY A 45 1.44 4.31 -8.47
C GLY A 45 2.49 4.42 -9.57
N THR A 46 3.74 4.00 -9.34
CA THR A 46 4.71 3.82 -10.44
C THR A 46 4.08 2.96 -11.54
N ARG A 47 4.17 3.44 -12.78
CA ARG A 47 3.66 2.74 -13.96
C ARG A 47 4.47 1.49 -14.21
N CYS A 48 3.80 0.42 -14.59
CA CYS A 48 4.41 -0.84 -14.97
C CYS A 48 3.65 -1.42 -16.17
N ASN A 49 4.27 -2.37 -16.85
CA ASN A 49 3.62 -3.13 -17.89
C ASN A 49 3.89 -4.63 -17.69
N ALA A 50 2.80 -5.39 -17.56
CA ALA A 50 2.79 -6.82 -17.28
C ALA A 50 3.56 -7.68 -18.30
N MET A 51 3.89 -7.15 -19.47
CA MET A 51 4.66 -7.84 -20.52
C MET A 51 6.04 -7.23 -20.76
N LYS A 52 6.28 -5.98 -20.35
CA LYS A 52 7.51 -5.24 -20.64
C LYS A 52 7.89 -4.34 -19.46
N TYR A 53 9.11 -4.46 -18.94
CA TYR A 53 9.58 -3.67 -17.79
C TYR A 53 8.73 -3.87 -16.52
N ASN A 54 8.49 -5.13 -16.14
CA ASN A 54 7.84 -5.52 -14.87
C ASN A 54 8.76 -5.28 -13.67
N VAL A 55 9.05 -4.02 -13.38
CA VAL A 55 9.96 -3.60 -12.30
C VAL A 55 9.47 -4.01 -10.90
N CYS A 56 8.20 -4.37 -10.76
CA CYS A 56 7.59 -4.62 -9.46
C CYS A 56 6.89 -5.97 -9.32
N ASN A 57 6.95 -6.91 -10.28
CA ASN A 57 6.37 -8.24 -10.05
C ASN A 57 7.26 -9.06 -9.11
N GLY A 58 6.69 -9.54 -8.00
CA GLY A 58 7.42 -10.36 -7.03
C GLY A 58 8.47 -9.59 -6.23
N VAL A 59 8.38 -8.26 -6.19
CA VAL A 59 9.36 -7.41 -5.52
C VAL A 59 8.93 -7.13 -4.09
N TRP A 60 9.78 -7.53 -3.14
CA TRP A 60 9.58 -7.28 -1.72
C TRP A 60 10.09 -5.89 -1.32
N ALA A 61 9.32 -5.23 -0.47
CA ALA A 61 9.62 -3.91 0.05
C ALA A 61 9.15 -3.77 1.50
N ASN A 62 9.61 -2.70 2.15
CA ASN A 62 9.24 -2.30 3.49
C ASN A 62 9.49 -3.42 4.53
N LYS A 63 10.67 -4.04 4.47
CA LYS A 63 11.13 -5.11 5.36
C LYS A 63 10.18 -6.32 5.35
N GLY A 64 9.76 -6.73 4.16
CA GLY A 64 8.88 -7.88 3.95
C GLY A 64 7.39 -7.63 4.21
N THR A 65 6.99 -6.39 4.49
CA THR A 65 5.57 -6.05 4.72
C THR A 65 4.82 -5.70 3.45
N SER A 66 5.54 -5.48 2.34
CA SER A 66 4.96 -5.16 1.04
C SER A 66 5.48 -6.13 -0.01
N LEU A 67 4.55 -6.73 -0.76
CA LEU A 67 4.86 -7.48 -1.98
C LEU A 67 4.24 -6.73 -3.13
N LEU A 68 5.07 -6.16 -3.99
CA LEU A 68 4.59 -5.45 -5.15
C LEU A 68 4.26 -6.43 -6.27
N ASN A 69 3.22 -6.10 -7.02
CA ASN A 69 2.91 -6.66 -8.33
C ASN A 69 2.40 -5.57 -9.27
N CYS A 70 2.57 -5.78 -10.57
CA CYS A 70 2.00 -4.95 -11.61
C CYS A 70 0.53 -5.29 -11.81
N CYS A 71 -0.36 -4.50 -11.20
CA CYS A 71 -1.80 -4.66 -11.36
C CYS A 71 -2.33 -3.63 -12.37
N LYS A 72 -2.82 -4.12 -13.50
CA LYS A 72 -3.17 -3.32 -14.69
C LYS A 72 -1.92 -2.60 -15.24
N SER A 73 -1.73 -1.33 -14.89
CA SER A 73 -0.62 -0.50 -15.37
C SER A 73 0.17 0.14 -14.24
N HIS A 74 -0.04 -0.28 -12.99
CA HIS A 74 0.61 0.32 -11.84
C HIS A 74 1.08 -0.73 -10.84
N CYS A 75 2.20 -0.44 -10.18
CA CYS A 75 2.67 -1.23 -9.05
C CYS A 75 1.72 -1.07 -7.86
N ARG A 76 1.32 -2.20 -7.29
CA ARG A 76 0.41 -2.30 -6.14
C ARG A 76 0.98 -3.29 -5.13
N ASN A 77 0.88 -2.94 -3.85
CA ASN A 77 1.19 -3.85 -2.76
C ASN A 77 0.05 -4.85 -2.58
N VAL A 78 0.23 -6.11 -3.01
CA VAL A 78 -0.81 -7.13 -2.87
C VAL A 78 -1.02 -7.58 -1.43
N LEU A 79 -0.15 -7.21 -0.48
CA LEU A 79 -0.33 -7.57 0.93
C LEU A 79 -1.22 -6.60 1.72
N GLY A 80 -1.40 -5.37 1.21
CA GLY A 80 -2.15 -4.31 1.89
C GLY A 80 -3.19 -3.59 1.02
N ASP A 81 -3.13 -3.71 -0.31
CA ASP A 81 -4.12 -3.09 -1.20
C ASP A 81 -5.44 -3.85 -1.17
N LYS A 82 -6.48 -3.21 -0.61
CA LYS A 82 -7.84 -3.73 -0.54
C LYS A 82 -8.41 -4.16 -1.89
N ASN A 83 -7.99 -3.53 -2.99
CA ASN A 83 -8.51 -3.82 -4.34
C ASN A 83 -7.67 -4.87 -5.09
N ASN A 84 -6.52 -5.27 -4.55
CA ASN A 84 -5.58 -6.20 -5.17
C ASN A 84 -5.01 -7.20 -4.14
N CYS A 85 -5.84 -7.65 -3.20
CA CYS A 85 -5.38 -8.38 -2.03
C CYS A 85 -4.97 -9.82 -2.37
N GLY A 86 -3.72 -10.19 -2.10
CA GLY A 86 -3.09 -11.47 -2.44
C GLY A 86 -2.82 -11.64 -3.94
N ARG A 87 -3.65 -11.06 -4.80
CA ARG A 87 -3.48 -11.02 -6.26
C ARG A 87 -4.24 -9.84 -6.88
N CYS A 88 -3.80 -9.42 -8.05
CA CYS A 88 -4.41 -8.31 -8.79
C CYS A 88 -5.91 -8.56 -9.05
N GLY A 89 -6.73 -7.52 -8.84
CA GLY A 89 -8.18 -7.56 -9.05
C GLY A 89 -8.98 -8.27 -7.95
N ASN A 90 -8.34 -8.86 -6.94
CA ASN A 90 -9.05 -9.45 -5.81
C ASN A 90 -9.42 -8.35 -4.79
N LYS A 91 -10.66 -7.86 -4.88
CA LYS A 91 -11.17 -6.81 -4.01
C LYS A 91 -11.81 -7.39 -2.75
N CYS A 92 -11.35 -6.95 -1.58
CA CYS A 92 -11.98 -7.31 -0.31
C CYS A 92 -13.35 -6.65 -0.14
N LYS A 93 -14.25 -7.35 0.55
CA LYS A 93 -15.65 -6.94 0.74
C LYS A 93 -15.77 -5.78 1.74
N PHE A 94 -17.00 -5.30 1.91
CA PHE A 94 -17.30 -4.34 2.96
C PHE A 94 -16.96 -4.93 4.34
N GLY A 95 -16.39 -4.11 5.22
CA GLY A 95 -15.92 -4.56 6.53
C GLY A 95 -14.64 -5.41 6.52
N GLU A 96 -14.03 -5.64 5.36
CA GLU A 96 -12.74 -6.33 5.23
C GLU A 96 -11.59 -5.38 4.87
N ARG A 97 -10.39 -5.71 5.35
CA ARG A 97 -9.12 -5.13 4.87
C ARG A 97 -8.20 -6.23 4.36
N CYS A 98 -7.24 -5.84 3.52
CA CYS A 98 -6.17 -6.74 3.14
C CYS A 98 -5.14 -6.82 4.27
N CYS A 99 -5.06 -7.97 4.91
CA CYS A 99 -4.09 -8.26 5.97
C CYS A 99 -3.16 -9.36 5.46
N ASN A 100 -1.91 -9.00 5.17
CA ASN A 100 -0.86 -9.91 4.70
C ASN A 100 -1.31 -10.75 3.49
N GLY A 101 -2.02 -10.12 2.55
CA GLY A 101 -2.50 -10.75 1.32
C GLY A 101 -3.81 -11.53 1.44
N SER A 102 -4.45 -11.52 2.61
CA SER A 102 -5.78 -12.11 2.81
C SER A 102 -6.82 -11.06 3.18
N CYS A 103 -8.03 -11.18 2.63
CA CYS A 103 -9.14 -10.33 3.04
C CYS A 103 -9.66 -10.78 4.39
N THR A 104 -9.49 -9.92 5.40
CA THR A 104 -9.85 -10.21 6.78
C THR A 104 -10.94 -9.27 7.25
N ASN A 105 -12.03 -9.81 7.80
CA ASN A 105 -13.10 -9.03 8.39
C ASN A 105 -12.60 -8.37 9.67
N VAL A 106 -12.63 -7.05 9.71
CA VAL A 106 -12.02 -6.24 10.78
C VAL A 106 -13.07 -5.61 11.69
N LEU A 107 -14.34 -5.88 11.42
CA LEU A 107 -15.49 -5.47 12.22
C LEU A 107 -15.91 -6.54 13.23
N SER A 108 -15.56 -7.80 13.00
CA SER A 108 -15.97 -8.91 13.86
C SER A 108 -14.84 -9.88 14.25
N ASN A 109 -13.69 -9.85 13.57
CA ASN A 109 -12.58 -10.72 13.94
C ASN A 109 -11.86 -10.16 15.18
N SER A 110 -11.91 -10.91 16.27
CA SER A 110 -11.30 -10.54 17.55
C SER A 110 -9.77 -10.43 17.50
N ASN A 111 -9.11 -10.95 16.46
CA ASN A 111 -7.67 -10.83 16.25
C ASN A 111 -7.27 -9.70 15.30
N HIS A 112 -8.23 -9.07 14.60
CA HIS A 112 -7.97 -8.03 13.59
C HIS A 112 -8.97 -6.86 13.73
N CYS A 113 -9.36 -6.55 14.95
CA CYS A 113 -10.40 -5.57 15.21
C CYS A 113 -9.91 -4.16 14.90
N GLY A 114 -10.56 -3.46 13.98
CA GLY A 114 -10.22 -2.06 13.64
C GLY A 114 -8.87 -1.85 12.93
N LYS A 115 -7.94 -2.82 12.93
CA LYS A 115 -6.76 -2.90 12.04
C LYS A 115 -6.22 -4.34 11.96
N CYS A 116 -5.35 -4.65 11.00
CA CYS A 116 -4.68 -5.96 10.96
C CYS A 116 -3.89 -6.20 12.26
N ASP A 117 -3.89 -7.45 12.73
CA ASP A 117 -3.15 -7.93 13.90
C ASP A 117 -3.47 -7.20 15.22
N ARG A 118 -4.61 -6.50 15.29
CA ARG A 118 -5.12 -5.88 16.52
C ARG A 118 -6.10 -6.82 17.22
N LYS A 119 -5.61 -7.46 18.27
CA LYS A 119 -6.44 -8.26 19.18
C LYS A 119 -7.32 -7.38 20.05
N CYS A 120 -8.55 -7.84 20.30
CA CYS A 120 -9.44 -7.26 21.29
C CYS A 120 -8.87 -7.43 22.71
N LYS A 121 -9.24 -6.53 23.62
CA LYS A 121 -9.00 -6.71 25.06
C LYS A 121 -9.86 -7.86 25.58
N HIS A 122 -9.40 -8.53 26.64
CA HIS A 122 -10.15 -9.62 27.26
C HIS A 122 -11.58 -9.20 27.63
N GLY A 123 -12.56 -10.01 27.24
CA GLY A 123 -13.98 -9.76 27.49
C GLY A 123 -14.61 -8.64 26.65
N VAL A 124 -13.86 -7.98 25.76
CA VAL A 124 -14.36 -6.91 24.89
C VAL A 124 -14.50 -7.46 23.47
N GLY A 125 -15.72 -7.42 22.92
CA GLY A 125 -15.98 -7.75 21.52
C GLY A 125 -15.38 -6.70 20.57
N CYS A 126 -15.29 -7.02 19.28
CA CYS A 126 -14.92 -6.00 18.30
C CYS A 126 -16.07 -4.99 18.18
N GLN A 127 -15.90 -3.82 18.77
CA GLN A 127 -16.90 -2.76 18.74
C GLN A 127 -16.92 -2.18 17.33
N ARG A 128 -18.09 -2.25 16.67
CA ARG A 128 -18.29 -1.84 15.28
C ARG A 128 -17.94 -0.35 15.00
N GLU A 129 -17.70 0.45 16.05
CA GLU A 129 -17.55 1.91 15.97
C GLU A 129 -16.18 2.47 16.42
N LEU A 130 -15.16 1.63 16.68
CA LEU A 130 -13.79 2.10 16.98
C LEU A 130 -12.81 1.80 15.86
N ALA A 131 -13.13 2.27 14.66
CA ALA A 131 -12.15 2.53 13.61
C ALA A 131 -11.97 4.05 13.53
N ALA A 132 -11.23 4.61 14.50
CA ALA A 132 -10.54 5.88 14.33
C ALA A 132 -9.18 5.59 13.69
#